data_AF-A0A1B0AAY2-F1
#
_entry.id   AF-A0A1B0AAY2-F1
#
_cell.length_a   1.000
_cell.length_b   1.000
_cell.length_c   1.000
_cell.angle_alpha   90.00
_cell.angle_beta   90.00
_cell.angle_gamma   90.00
#
_symmetry.space_group_name_H-M   'P 1'
#
loop_
_entity.id
_entity.type
_entity.pdbx_description
1 polymer ?
#
loop_
_entity_poly.entity_id
_entity_poly.type
_entity_poly.pdbx_seq_one_letter_code
_entity_poly.pdbx_strand_id
1 'polypeptide(L)'
;MTSPATQGDINLLHASVLSMVEFDDDIFAAGNCFDWNEHPAQPGLFCPFAYRLPPPNLGAILAKDLAMEYHYLGNTSEWFFQARRNAEKVIARNEQYLKAFHLYSNKSDERIEDDTLAVKYEDGRWSKPYYDCGGGNIWMLTYTVPFFGYENGTYHFK
;
A
#
# COMPACT_ATOMS: atom_id res chain seq x y z
N MET A 1 -15.85 17.08 8.96
CA MET A 1 -16.18 15.69 9.34
C MET A 1 -16.18 14.87 8.07
N THR A 2 -15.40 13.80 8.00
CA THR A 2 -15.37 12.85 6.88
C THR A 2 -16.71 12.14 6.75
N SER A 3 -17.13 11.81 5.52
CA SER A 3 -18.40 11.11 5.31
C SER A 3 -18.33 9.68 5.86
N PRO A 4 -19.46 9.04 6.25
CA PRO A 4 -19.45 7.66 6.71
C PRO A 4 -18.88 6.66 5.69
N ALA A 5 -19.12 6.88 4.40
CA ALA A 5 -18.57 6.06 3.32
C ALA A 5 -17.04 6.19 3.24
N THR A 6 -16.54 7.44 3.26
CA THR A 6 -15.09 7.74 3.31
C THR A 6 -14.42 7.09 4.52
N GLN A 7 -15.08 7.11 5.68
CA GLN A 7 -14.56 6.46 6.88
C GLN A 7 -14.54 4.93 6.73
N GLY A 8 -15.53 4.35 6.05
CA GLY A 8 -15.56 2.93 5.72
C GLY A 8 -14.37 2.49 4.87
N ASP A 9 -14.02 3.26 3.84
CA ASP A 9 -12.88 2.95 2.96
C ASP A 9 -11.54 2.99 3.72
N ILE A 10 -11.35 4.00 4.57
CA ILE A 10 -10.15 4.12 5.42
C ILE A 10 -10.07 2.94 6.39
N ASN A 11 -11.19 2.58 7.02
CA ASN A 11 -11.24 1.46 7.96
C ASN A 11 -10.92 0.13 7.26
N LEU A 12 -11.36 -0.05 6.01
CA LEU A 12 -11.04 -1.23 5.21
C LEU A 12 -9.53 -1.32 4.94
N LEU A 13 -8.87 -0.19 4.61
CA LEU A 13 -7.43 -0.18 4.41
C LEU A 13 -6.65 -0.42 5.70
N HIS A 14 -7.10 0.13 6.84
CA HIS A 14 -6.53 -0.21 8.15
C HIS A 14 -6.72 -1.70 8.47
N ALA A 15 -7.91 -2.26 8.23
CA ALA A 15 -8.16 -3.69 8.42
C ALA A 15 -7.24 -4.55 7.53
N SER A 16 -7.02 -4.14 6.28
CA SER A 16 -6.09 -4.81 5.36
C SER A 16 -4.68 -4.89 5.93
N VAL A 17 -4.10 -3.78 6.38
CA VAL A 17 -2.73 -3.78 6.91
C VAL A 17 -2.64 -4.44 8.28
N LEU A 18 -3.70 -4.35 9.11
CA LEU A 18 -3.79 -5.10 10.37
C LEU A 18 -3.75 -6.61 10.10
N SER A 19 -4.59 -7.11 9.19
CA SER A 19 -4.65 -8.53 8.88
C SER A 19 -3.31 -9.07 8.34
N MET A 20 -2.54 -8.28 7.59
CA MET A 20 -1.20 -8.68 7.16
C MET A 20 -0.26 -8.91 8.35
N VAL A 21 -0.27 -8.00 9.34
CA VAL A 21 0.56 -8.11 10.54
C VAL A 21 0.04 -9.20 11.47
N GLU A 22 -1.27 -9.38 11.60
CA GLU A 22 -1.90 -10.41 12.45
C GLU A 22 -1.67 -11.83 11.94
N PHE A 23 -1.66 -12.02 10.61
CA PHE A 23 -1.62 -13.34 9.99
C PHE A 23 -0.23 -13.98 10.01
N ASP A 24 0.84 -13.17 10.05
CA ASP A 24 2.22 -13.65 10.00
C ASP A 24 3.06 -12.98 11.10
N ASP A 25 3.62 -13.80 11.99
CA ASP A 25 4.47 -13.33 13.09
C ASP A 25 5.84 -12.83 12.64
N ASP A 26 6.28 -13.18 11.43
CA ASP A 26 7.51 -12.63 10.83
C ASP A 26 7.29 -11.21 10.28
N ILE A 27 6.04 -10.79 10.09
CA ILE A 27 5.70 -9.42 9.66
C ILE A 27 5.54 -8.54 10.90
N PHE A 28 6.55 -7.69 11.13
CA PHE A 28 6.50 -6.70 12.21
C PHE A 28 5.57 -5.52 11.90
N ALA A 29 5.55 -5.09 10.64
CA ALA A 29 4.76 -3.96 10.17
C ALA A 29 4.35 -4.13 8.70
N ALA A 30 3.23 -3.52 8.32
CA ALA A 30 2.71 -3.51 6.95
C ALA A 30 2.11 -2.14 6.62
N GLY A 31 2.18 -1.73 5.36
CA GLY A 31 1.64 -0.44 4.91
C GLY A 31 1.18 -0.44 3.47
N ASN A 32 0.09 0.30 3.22
CA ASN A 32 -0.42 0.61 1.89
C ASN A 32 -0.26 2.13 1.69
N CYS A 33 0.91 2.57 1.24
CA CYS A 33 1.23 3.99 1.12
C CYS A 33 0.92 4.53 -0.28
N PHE A 34 0.26 5.68 -0.34
CA PHE A 34 -0.14 6.32 -1.60
C PHE A 34 0.78 7.49 -1.97
N ASP A 35 0.98 7.76 -3.26
CA ASP A 35 1.59 9.02 -3.72
C ASP A 35 0.65 10.21 -3.42
N TRP A 36 1.16 11.42 -3.62
CA TRP A 36 0.46 12.65 -3.30
C TRP A 36 -0.90 12.74 -4.01
N ASN A 37 -1.98 12.86 -3.24
CA ASN A 37 -3.37 12.96 -3.72
C ASN A 37 -3.89 11.72 -4.48
N GLU A 38 -3.27 10.55 -4.32
CA GLU A 38 -3.70 9.34 -5.02
C GLU A 38 -4.80 8.54 -4.29
N HIS A 39 -5.11 8.91 -3.05
CA HIS A 39 -6.27 8.36 -2.33
C HIS A 39 -7.52 9.26 -2.48
N PRO A 40 -8.62 8.78 -3.11
CA PRO A 40 -9.78 9.62 -3.44
C PRO A 40 -10.44 10.31 -2.24
N ALA A 41 -10.34 9.69 -1.06
CA ALA A 41 -11.04 10.13 0.13
C ALA A 41 -10.11 10.80 1.17
N GLN A 42 -8.81 10.90 0.88
CA GLN A 42 -7.80 11.49 1.77
C GLN A 42 -6.88 12.40 0.95
N PRO A 43 -7.18 13.72 0.89
CA PRO A 43 -6.31 14.68 0.22
C PRO A 43 -4.95 14.77 0.91
N GLY A 44 -3.88 14.88 0.11
CA GLY A 44 -2.51 14.94 0.57
C GLY A 44 -1.84 13.56 0.62
N LEU A 45 -1.02 13.35 1.64
CA LEU A 45 -0.40 12.06 1.91
C LEU A 45 -1.31 11.19 2.76
N PHE A 46 -1.34 9.91 2.42
CA PHE A 46 -2.07 8.92 3.19
C PHE A 46 -1.36 7.57 3.09
N CYS A 47 -0.99 7.01 4.23
CA CYS A 47 -0.48 5.65 4.30
C CYS A 47 -1.04 4.90 5.51
N PRO A 48 -2.13 4.13 5.32
CA PRO A 48 -2.52 3.05 6.23
C PRO A 48 -1.31 2.20 6.58
N PHE A 49 -0.96 2.17 7.85
CA PHE A 49 0.23 1.49 8.34
C PHE A 49 -0.07 0.84 9.69
N ALA A 50 0.22 -0.46 9.78
CA ALA A 50 0.08 -1.25 11.00
C ALA A 50 1.45 -1.74 11.47
N TYR A 51 1.67 -1.76 12.77
CA TYR A 51 2.88 -2.31 13.37
C TYR A 51 2.64 -2.84 14.79
N ARG A 52 3.47 -3.80 15.19
CA ARG A 52 3.43 -4.41 16.53
C ARG A 52 3.96 -3.45 17.58
N LEU A 53 3.23 -3.29 18.67
CA LEU A 53 3.59 -2.38 19.75
C LEU A 53 4.65 -2.98 20.69
N PRO A 54 5.62 -2.17 21.15
CA PRO A 54 6.53 -2.56 22.21
C PRO A 54 5.82 -2.52 23.58
N PRO A 55 6.50 -2.95 24.67
CA PRO A 55 6.00 -2.75 26.03
C PRO A 55 5.58 -1.30 26.28
N PRO A 56 4.48 -1.06 27.03
CA PRO A 56 3.72 -2.03 27.83
C PRO A 56 2.69 -2.86 27.07
N ASN A 57 2.39 -2.53 25.81
CA ASN A 57 1.32 -3.17 25.03
C ASN A 57 1.88 -4.26 24.11
N LEU A 58 2.86 -5.04 24.60
CA LEU A 58 3.55 -6.05 23.81
C LEU A 58 2.56 -7.05 23.19
N GLY A 59 2.62 -7.22 21.86
CA GLY A 59 1.75 -8.12 21.11
C GLY A 59 0.47 -7.48 20.57
N ALA A 60 0.12 -6.28 21.03
CA ALA A 60 -0.92 -5.48 20.37
C ALA A 60 -0.41 -4.89 19.06
N ILE A 61 -1.33 -4.56 18.14
CA ILE A 61 -1.01 -3.93 16.86
C ILE A 61 -1.72 -2.58 16.80
N LEU A 62 -1.01 -1.55 16.37
CA LEU A 62 -1.58 -0.23 16.12
C LEU A 62 -1.63 -0.01 14.60
N ALA A 63 -2.81 0.34 14.08
CA ALA A 63 -2.96 0.90 12.74
C ALA A 63 -3.17 2.41 12.81
N LYS A 64 -2.43 3.15 11.99
CA LYS A 64 -2.50 4.61 11.87
C LYS A 64 -2.17 5.05 10.44
N ASP A 65 -2.33 6.34 10.19
CA ASP A 65 -1.75 6.97 9.00
C ASP A 65 -0.28 7.34 9.28
N LEU A 66 0.65 6.65 8.63
CA LEU A 66 2.09 6.90 8.75
C LEU A 66 2.47 8.31 8.29
N ALA A 67 1.72 8.90 7.35
CA ALA A 67 1.98 10.24 6.83
C ALA A 67 1.91 11.34 7.90
N MET A 68 1.23 11.08 9.02
CA MET A 68 1.14 12.00 10.16
C MET A 68 2.48 12.24 10.85
N GLU A 69 3.42 11.29 10.76
CA GLU A 69 4.71 11.34 11.44
C GLU A 69 5.89 11.24 10.47
N TYR A 70 5.66 10.77 9.24
CA TYR A 70 6.72 10.49 8.28
C TYR A 70 6.34 10.89 6.85
N HIS A 71 6.98 11.93 6.32
CA HIS A 71 6.82 12.37 4.93
C HIS A 71 7.66 11.52 3.96
N TYR A 72 7.05 10.46 3.43
CA TYR A 72 7.75 9.40 2.68
C TYR A 72 7.96 9.65 1.17
N LEU A 73 7.53 10.78 0.60
CA LEU A 73 7.76 11.06 -0.84
C LEU A 73 9.21 11.44 -1.16
N GLY A 74 9.94 11.89 -0.15
CA GLY A 74 11.33 12.33 -0.30
C GLY A 74 12.26 11.17 -0.62
N ASN A 75 13.40 11.49 -1.23
CA ASN A 75 14.45 10.50 -1.51
C ASN A 75 15.10 9.89 -0.26
N THR A 76 14.86 10.46 0.92
CA THR A 76 15.26 9.94 2.23
C THR A 76 14.45 8.70 2.63
N SER A 77 13.24 8.55 2.10
CA SER A 77 12.43 7.35 2.22
C SER A 77 12.80 6.37 1.09
N GLU A 78 13.88 5.63 1.28
CA GLU A 78 14.41 4.76 0.23
C GLU A 78 13.40 3.69 -0.22
N TRP A 79 12.66 3.11 0.73
CA TRP A 79 11.66 2.07 0.47
C TRP A 79 10.55 2.58 -0.47
N PHE A 80 10.02 3.78 -0.26
CA PHE A 80 8.96 4.35 -1.10
C PHE A 80 9.53 4.92 -2.39
N PHE A 81 10.57 5.75 -2.28
CA PHE A 81 11.13 6.47 -3.43
C PHE A 81 11.62 5.51 -4.51
N GLN A 82 12.35 4.45 -4.13
CA GLN A 82 12.85 3.48 -5.11
C GLN A 82 11.74 2.63 -5.70
N ALA A 83 10.74 2.25 -4.92
CA ALA A 83 9.57 1.52 -5.42
C ALA A 83 8.82 2.34 -6.46
N ARG A 84 8.59 3.64 -6.22
CA ARG A 84 7.99 4.54 -7.20
C ARG A 84 8.81 4.63 -8.49
N ARG A 85 10.14 4.75 -8.39
CA ARG A 85 11.03 4.78 -9.57
C ARG A 85 11.04 3.46 -10.34
N ASN A 86 10.80 2.34 -9.67
CA ASN A 86 10.65 1.04 -10.34
C ASN A 86 9.28 0.91 -11.01
N ALA A 87 8.21 1.37 -10.35
CA ALA A 87 6.87 1.47 -10.91
C ALA A 87 6.83 2.23 -12.25
N GLU A 88 7.50 3.38 -12.34
CA GLU A 88 7.61 4.15 -13.58
C GLU A 88 8.11 3.29 -14.77
N LYS A 89 9.03 2.35 -14.51
CA LYS A 89 9.56 1.45 -15.55
C LYS A 89 8.54 0.39 -15.95
N VAL A 90 7.78 -0.14 -14.99
CA VAL A 90 6.72 -1.13 -15.25
C VAL A 90 5.61 -0.51 -16.10
N ILE A 91 5.17 0.69 -15.70
CA ILE A 91 4.17 1.49 -16.43
C ILE A 91 4.68 1.81 -17.84
N ALA A 92 5.93 2.24 -17.99
CA ALA A 92 6.50 2.58 -19.30
C ALA A 92 6.63 1.37 -20.24
N ARG A 93 6.90 0.17 -19.71
CA ARG A 93 6.95 -1.07 -20.50
C ARG A 93 5.56 -1.49 -20.94
N ASN A 94 4.57 -1.42 -20.05
CA ASN A 94 3.17 -1.70 -20.37
C ASN A 94 2.93 -3.07 -21.07
N GLU A 95 3.61 -4.10 -20.59
CA GLU A 95 3.62 -5.44 -21.22
C GLU A 95 3.15 -6.56 -20.26
N GLN A 96 3.03 -6.27 -18.96
CA GLN A 96 2.84 -7.26 -17.90
C GLN A 96 1.38 -7.36 -17.48
N TYR A 97 0.48 -7.77 -18.37
CA TYR A 97 -0.95 -7.89 -18.02
C TYR A 97 -1.28 -9.26 -17.45
N LEU A 98 -2.06 -9.28 -16.37
CA LEU A 98 -2.73 -10.48 -15.90
C LEU A 98 -4.22 -10.36 -16.17
N LYS A 99 -4.75 -11.36 -16.85
CA LYS A 99 -6.17 -11.48 -17.15
C LYS A 99 -6.92 -11.90 -15.90
N ALA A 100 -7.81 -11.03 -15.42
CA ALA A 100 -8.70 -11.32 -14.30
C ALA A 100 -10.16 -11.32 -14.76
N PHE A 101 -11.01 -11.97 -13.96
CA PHE A 101 -12.45 -11.97 -14.15
C PHE A 101 -13.14 -11.61 -12.84
N HIS A 102 -14.00 -10.61 -12.88
CA HIS A 102 -14.87 -10.26 -11.77
C HIS A 102 -16.27 -10.83 -11.99
N LEU A 103 -16.87 -11.36 -10.92
CA LEU A 103 -18.26 -11.77 -10.90
C LEU A 103 -18.95 -11.05 -9.74
N TYR A 104 -19.97 -10.26 -10.06
CA TYR A 104 -20.68 -9.46 -9.07
C TYR A 104 -22.05 -10.09 -8.77
N SER A 105 -22.43 -10.14 -7.49
CA SER A 105 -23.65 -10.82 -7.02
C SER A 105 -24.95 -10.29 -7.60
N ASN A 106 -24.94 -9.06 -8.13
CA ASN A 106 -26.09 -8.41 -8.75
C ASN A 106 -26.20 -8.64 -10.26
N LYS A 107 -25.23 -9.31 -10.89
CA LYS A 107 -25.27 -9.73 -12.28
C LYS A 107 -25.47 -11.25 -12.32
N SER A 108 -26.13 -11.76 -13.37
CA SER A 108 -26.16 -13.20 -13.65
C SER A 108 -24.73 -13.76 -13.77
N ASP A 109 -24.55 -15.06 -14.00
CA ASP A 109 -23.26 -15.78 -14.12
C ASP A 109 -22.26 -15.23 -15.18
N GLU A 110 -22.48 -14.03 -15.71
CA GLU A 110 -21.62 -13.24 -16.58
C GLU A 110 -20.35 -12.78 -15.84
N ARG A 111 -19.22 -13.32 -16.31
CA ARG A 111 -17.89 -12.88 -15.89
C ARG A 111 -17.50 -11.62 -16.66
N ILE A 112 -17.06 -10.60 -15.93
CA ILE A 112 -16.52 -9.37 -16.51
C ILE A 112 -15.00 -9.51 -16.58
N GLU A 113 -14.46 -9.49 -17.78
CA GLU A 113 -13.01 -9.46 -18.00
C GLU A 113 -12.42 -8.12 -17.57
N ASP A 114 -11.31 -8.18 -16.85
CA ASP A 114 -10.55 -7.02 -16.38
C ASP A 114 -9.06 -7.34 -16.50
N ASP A 115 -8.43 -6.75 -17.52
CA ASP A 115 -7.00 -6.88 -17.77
C ASP A 115 -6.27 -5.75 -17.03
N THR A 116 -5.62 -6.12 -15.92
CA THR A 116 -4.90 -5.16 -15.09
C THR A 116 -3.39 -5.31 -15.27
N LEU A 117 -2.68 -4.18 -15.34
CA LEU A 117 -1.23 -4.18 -15.31
C LEU A 117 -0.76 -4.79 -13.99
N ALA A 118 -0.13 -5.95 -14.10
CA ALA A 118 0.31 -6.73 -12.98
C ALA A 118 1.71 -6.33 -12.52
N VAL A 119 1.95 -6.59 -11.25
CA VAL A 119 3.24 -6.39 -10.61
C VAL A 119 3.78 -7.74 -10.18
N LYS A 120 5.00 -8.05 -10.59
CA LYS A 120 5.68 -9.29 -10.24
C LYS A 120 6.56 -9.10 -9.02
N TYR A 121 7.05 -10.21 -8.46
CA TYR A 121 8.02 -10.16 -7.37
C TYR A 121 9.28 -9.36 -7.77
N GLU A 122 9.73 -9.47 -9.01
CA GLU A 122 10.93 -8.77 -9.49
C GLU A 122 10.74 -7.26 -9.65
N ASP A 123 9.49 -6.80 -9.69
CA ASP A 123 9.15 -5.37 -9.74
C ASP A 123 9.13 -4.74 -8.34
N GLY A 124 9.03 -5.58 -7.29
CA GLY A 124 9.19 -5.20 -5.91
C GLY A 124 10.66 -5.04 -5.51
N ARG A 125 10.90 -4.54 -4.30
CA ARG A 125 12.25 -4.27 -3.81
C ARG A 125 12.34 -4.36 -2.29
N TRP A 126 13.37 -5.04 -1.81
CA TRP A 126 13.81 -4.94 -0.42
C TRP A 126 14.62 -3.66 -0.20
N SER A 127 14.29 -2.92 0.86
CA SER A 127 15.08 -1.80 1.32
C SER A 127 16.42 -2.27 1.91
N LYS A 128 17.36 -1.33 2.05
CA LYS A 128 18.48 -1.54 2.98
C LYS A 128 17.96 -1.52 4.42
N PRO A 129 18.60 -2.20 5.38
CA PRO A 129 18.24 -2.06 6.79
C PRO A 129 18.18 -0.58 7.20
N TYR A 130 17.06 -0.16 7.77
CA TYR A 130 16.83 1.20 8.22
C TYR A 130 16.09 1.21 9.55
N TYR A 131 16.16 2.35 10.24
CA TYR A 131 15.40 2.56 11.47
C TYR A 131 14.06 3.22 11.13
N ASP A 132 12.96 2.55 11.50
CA ASP A 132 11.60 2.91 11.13
C ASP A 132 11.02 4.02 12.01
N CYS A 133 11.54 5.23 11.84
CA CYS A 133 11.08 6.43 12.54
C CYS A 133 9.61 6.74 12.19
N GLY A 134 8.75 6.84 13.20
CA GLY A 134 7.33 7.19 13.00
C GLY A 134 6.43 6.00 12.66
N GLY A 135 7.00 4.83 12.39
CA GLY A 135 6.29 3.55 12.42
C GLY A 135 6.50 2.87 13.76
N GLY A 136 7.22 1.74 13.78
CA GLY A 136 7.46 0.97 14.99
C GLY A 136 8.72 1.32 15.78
N ASN A 137 9.56 2.24 15.28
CA ASN A 137 10.81 2.66 15.93
C ASN A 137 11.74 1.45 16.21
N ILE A 138 11.94 0.61 15.21
CA ILE A 138 12.87 -0.53 15.23
C ILE A 138 13.76 -0.53 14.00
N TRP A 139 14.81 -1.35 14.01
CA TRP A 139 15.56 -1.69 12.81
C TRP A 139 14.81 -2.77 12.01
N MET A 140 14.59 -2.52 10.72
CA MET A 140 13.88 -3.46 9.85
C MET A 140 14.35 -3.39 8.40
N LEU A 141 13.91 -4.36 7.60
CA LEU A 141 13.91 -4.31 6.15
C LEU A 141 12.46 -4.32 5.68
N THR A 142 12.18 -3.60 4.60
CA THR A 142 10.84 -3.49 4.02
C THR A 142 10.87 -3.97 2.60
N TYR A 143 9.98 -4.90 2.27
CA TYR A 143 9.71 -5.27 0.90
C TYR A 143 8.56 -4.43 0.36
N THR A 144 8.83 -3.61 -0.64
CA THR A 144 7.83 -2.71 -1.22
C THR A 144 7.49 -3.15 -2.64
N VAL A 145 6.20 -3.27 -2.91
CA VAL A 145 5.65 -3.62 -4.23
C VAL A 145 4.71 -2.48 -4.65
N PRO A 146 4.85 -1.94 -5.86
CA PRO A 146 3.95 -0.88 -6.32
C PRO A 146 2.54 -1.41 -6.60
N PHE A 147 1.56 -0.52 -6.55
CA PHE A 147 0.22 -0.73 -7.10
C PHE A 147 -0.17 0.49 -7.93
N PHE A 148 -1.08 0.31 -8.88
CA PHE A 148 -1.33 1.30 -9.92
C PHE A 148 -2.77 1.80 -9.92
N GLY A 149 -2.91 3.07 -10.26
CA GLY A 149 -4.15 3.65 -10.73
C GLY A 149 -4.23 3.58 -12.24
N TYR A 150 -5.44 3.63 -12.78
CA TYR A 150 -5.69 3.72 -14.21
C TYR A 150 -6.64 4.88 -14.46
N GLU A 151 -6.18 5.87 -15.21
CA GLU A 151 -6.95 7.07 -15.54
C GLU A 151 -6.55 7.55 -16.94
N ASN A 152 -7.52 8.07 -17.70
CA ASN A 152 -7.29 8.65 -19.04
C ASN A 152 -6.52 7.73 -20.01
N GLY A 153 -6.72 6.41 -19.89
CA GLY A 153 -6.11 5.42 -20.77
C GLY A 153 -4.66 5.03 -20.43
N THR A 154 -4.13 5.47 -19.29
CA THR A 154 -2.78 5.14 -18.84
C THR A 154 -2.74 4.75 -17.37
N TYR A 155 -1.77 3.91 -17.01
CA TYR A 155 -1.44 3.62 -15.63
C TYR A 155 -0.61 4.75 -15.01
N HIS A 156 -0.79 4.98 -13.72
CA HIS A 156 0.06 5.83 -12.88
C HIS A 156 0.34 5.13 -11.56
N PHE A 157 1.43 5.53 -10.90
CA PHE A 157 1.75 5.05 -9.56
C PHE A 157 0.77 5.67 -8.56
N LYS A 158 0.19 4.83 -7.70
CA LYS A 158 -0.74 5.27 -6.66
C LYS A 158 -0.08 5.38 -5.31
#